data_AF-A0A563D6J8-F1
#
_entry.id   AF-A0A563D6J8-F1
#
_cell.length_a   1.000
_cell.length_b   1.000
_cell.length_c   1.000
_cell.angle_alpha   90.00
_cell.angle_beta   90.00
_cell.angle_gamma   90.00
#
_symmetry.space_group_name_H-M   'P 1'
#
loop_
_entity.id
_entity.type
_entity.pdbx_description
1 polymer ?
#
loop_
_entity_poly.entity_id
_entity_poly.type
_entity_poly.pdbx_seq_one_letter_code
_entity_poly.pdbx_strand_id
1 'polypeptide(L)'
;MSKTTLGDSALNLQILKQHTTVVVEPTSQMGGTYDSAEITTVFTVNNDQECEVEFILPYSTVKFSASIAVISAGEQAYSERIAQAGCIKGDLSRIKPYLQKIGLSEDQYDTNKELKSIAKQFRAGKLKLPQGTVTIKVQLSAVIDEITDEDGARRYSFKAYSPLPAFNMAGGRVPLTLTALFKGDEIIKPQDITYNITNPFGDGANPVMELLNQQLGEDITFFWKWQTDPVVEFTYRY
;
A
#
# COMPACT_ATOMS: atom_id res chain seq x y z
N MET A 1 27.04 0.77 8.82
CA MET A 1 26.02 1.68 8.28
C MET A 1 24.84 1.68 9.25
N SER A 2 24.40 2.86 9.71
CA SER A 2 23.17 2.99 10.49
C SER A 2 22.01 2.50 9.62
N LYS A 3 21.29 1.48 10.08
CA LYS A 3 20.10 0.96 9.40
C LYS A 3 18.96 1.90 9.73
N THR A 4 18.35 2.47 8.71
CA THR A 4 17.28 3.44 8.92
C THR A 4 15.98 2.84 8.40
N THR A 5 14.99 2.71 9.28
CA THR A 5 13.64 2.26 8.90
C THR A 5 12.87 3.41 8.28
N LEU A 6 12.04 3.14 7.29
CA LEU A 6 11.05 4.11 6.80
C LEU A 6 10.20 4.61 7.99
N GLY A 7 10.32 5.90 8.34
CA GLY A 7 9.73 6.43 9.58
C GLY A 7 10.69 7.11 10.52
N ASP A 8 11.95 6.72 10.47
CA ASP A 8 12.98 7.35 11.28
C ASP A 8 13.12 8.83 10.91
N SER A 9 13.24 9.69 11.92
CA SER A 9 13.48 11.12 11.74
C SER A 9 14.86 11.39 11.11
N ALA A 10 15.80 10.45 11.23
CA ALA A 10 17.09 10.48 10.54
C ALA A 10 16.98 10.17 9.04
N LEU A 11 15.84 9.60 8.57
CA LEU A 11 15.59 9.35 7.16
C LEU A 11 14.89 10.57 6.53
N ASN A 12 15.59 11.25 5.63
CA ASN A 12 15.08 12.43 4.93
C ASN A 12 14.87 12.15 3.43
N LEU A 13 13.98 11.21 3.11
CA LEU A 13 13.57 10.96 1.72
C LEU A 13 12.47 11.94 1.31
N GLN A 14 12.82 12.95 0.53
CA GLN A 14 11.84 13.88 -0.01
C GLN A 14 11.08 13.23 -1.17
N ILE A 15 9.83 12.83 -0.94
CA ILE A 15 8.93 12.40 -2.02
C ILE A 15 8.65 13.59 -2.94
N LEU A 16 8.78 13.39 -4.25
CA LEU A 16 8.52 14.39 -5.29
C LEU A 16 7.21 14.12 -6.03
N LYS A 17 6.92 12.85 -6.29
CA LYS A 17 5.73 12.37 -7.01
C LYS A 17 5.38 10.98 -6.51
N GLN A 18 4.09 10.68 -6.46
CA GLN A 18 3.61 9.35 -6.07
C GLN A 18 2.27 9.04 -6.73
N HIS A 19 2.10 7.78 -7.13
CA HIS A 19 0.88 7.24 -7.68
C HIS A 19 0.72 5.79 -7.22
N THR A 20 -0.51 5.42 -6.86
CA THR A 20 -0.90 4.06 -6.51
C THR A 20 -1.97 3.57 -7.49
N THR A 21 -1.76 2.40 -8.06
CA THR A 21 -2.75 1.68 -8.86
C THR A 21 -3.18 0.44 -8.10
N VAL A 22 -4.48 0.18 -8.10
CA VAL A 22 -5.10 -1.03 -7.56
C VAL A 22 -5.82 -1.70 -8.72
N VAL A 23 -5.54 -2.98 -8.98
CA VAL A 23 -6.23 -3.77 -10.01
C VAL A 23 -6.84 -4.99 -9.34
N VAL A 24 -8.16 -5.11 -9.42
CA VAL A 24 -8.93 -6.23 -8.89
C VAL A 24 -9.30 -7.16 -10.04
N GLU A 25 -8.91 -8.42 -9.91
CA GLU A 25 -9.16 -9.50 -10.87
C GLU A 25 -10.27 -10.43 -10.35
N PRO A 26 -11.33 -10.68 -11.13
CA PRO A 26 -12.50 -11.47 -10.73
C PRO A 26 -12.24 -12.98 -10.78
N THR A 27 -11.17 -13.44 -10.12
CA THR A 27 -10.69 -14.82 -10.18
C THR A 27 -11.75 -15.83 -9.69
N SER A 28 -12.63 -15.42 -8.77
CA SER A 28 -13.75 -16.24 -8.29
C SER A 28 -14.76 -16.57 -9.39
N GLN A 29 -14.96 -15.65 -10.33
CA GLN A 29 -15.90 -15.81 -11.45
C GLN A 29 -15.29 -16.58 -12.62
N MET A 30 -13.97 -16.82 -12.59
CA MET A 30 -13.22 -17.60 -13.57
C MET A 30 -12.92 -19.03 -13.11
N GLY A 31 -13.68 -19.54 -12.12
CA GLY A 31 -13.51 -20.89 -11.57
C GLY A 31 -12.59 -21.00 -10.36
N GLY A 32 -12.09 -19.88 -9.83
CA GLY A 32 -11.40 -19.81 -8.54
C GLY A 32 -12.36 -19.74 -7.35
N THR A 33 -11.80 -19.68 -6.14
CA THR A 33 -12.56 -19.52 -4.87
C THR A 33 -12.33 -18.16 -4.20
N TYR A 34 -11.63 -17.25 -4.88
CA TYR A 34 -11.18 -15.97 -4.35
C TYR A 34 -10.99 -14.99 -5.50
N ASP A 35 -11.02 -13.70 -5.20
CA ASP A 35 -10.54 -12.66 -6.11
C ASP A 35 -9.13 -12.22 -5.72
N SER A 36 -8.41 -11.57 -6.64
CA SER A 36 -7.08 -11.05 -6.32
C SER A 36 -6.98 -9.56 -6.60
N ALA A 37 -6.22 -8.85 -5.76
CA ALA A 37 -5.84 -7.48 -6.02
C ALA A 37 -4.33 -7.36 -6.20
N GLU A 38 -3.91 -6.64 -7.22
CA GLU A 38 -2.55 -6.10 -7.35
C GLU A 38 -2.54 -4.62 -6.99
N ILE A 39 -1.69 -4.24 -6.05
CA ILE A 39 -1.49 -2.85 -5.64
C ILE A 39 -0.06 -2.46 -5.98
N THR A 40 0.09 -1.47 -6.86
CA THR A 40 1.38 -0.95 -7.28
C THR A 40 1.50 0.52 -6.91
N THR A 41 2.48 0.85 -6.09
CA THR A 41 2.81 2.24 -5.76
C THR A 41 4.16 2.59 -6.38
N VAL A 42 4.15 3.63 -7.22
CA VAL A 42 5.36 4.20 -7.81
C VAL A 42 5.56 5.59 -7.26
N PHE A 43 6.75 5.85 -6.74
CA PHE A 43 7.08 7.15 -6.18
C PHE A 43 8.54 7.51 -6.48
N THR A 44 8.77 8.80 -6.66
CA THR A 44 10.09 9.37 -6.88
C THR A 44 10.51 10.10 -5.62
N VAL A 45 11.73 9.85 -5.16
CA VAL A 45 12.33 10.52 -4.01
C VAL A 45 13.64 11.20 -4.41
N ASN A 46 13.97 12.29 -3.72
CA ASN A 46 15.33 12.78 -3.65
C ASN A 46 15.99 12.18 -2.40
N ASN A 47 17.09 11.48 -2.62
CA ASN A 47 17.91 10.88 -1.59
C ASN A 47 19.26 11.62 -1.54
N ASP A 48 19.60 12.18 -0.38
CA ASP A 48 20.78 13.03 -0.21
C ASP A 48 22.10 12.24 -0.18
N GLN A 49 22.04 10.98 0.25
CA GLN A 49 23.19 10.07 0.33
C GLN A 49 22.80 8.62 0.06
N GLU A 50 23.73 7.80 -0.43
CA GLU A 50 23.48 6.35 -0.55
C GLU A 50 23.19 5.74 0.82
N CYS A 51 22.07 5.03 0.94
CA CYS A 51 21.66 4.40 2.20
C CYS A 51 20.90 3.09 1.97
N GLU A 52 20.93 2.19 2.96
CA GLU A 52 20.02 1.03 3.02
C GLU A 52 18.78 1.43 3.81
N VAL A 53 17.61 1.32 3.19
CA VAL A 53 16.33 1.66 3.80
C VAL A 53 15.50 0.40 3.98
N GLU A 54 14.99 0.19 5.20
CA GLU A 54 13.98 -0.84 5.45
C GLU A 54 12.58 -0.26 5.26
N PHE A 55 11.88 -0.73 4.24
CA PHE A 55 10.50 -0.37 3.96
C PHE A 55 9.57 -1.30 4.74
N ILE A 56 8.65 -0.70 5.50
CA ILE A 56 7.56 -1.40 6.18
C ILE A 56 6.29 -1.21 5.36
N LEU A 57 5.71 -2.30 4.90
CA LEU A 57 4.56 -2.31 4.00
C LEU A 57 3.33 -2.81 4.77
N PRO A 58 2.29 -1.98 4.95
CA PRO A 58 1.07 -2.36 5.64
C PRO A 58 0.23 -3.29 4.75
N TYR A 59 -0.22 -4.41 5.29
CA TYR A 59 -1.26 -5.21 4.66
C TYR A 59 -2.01 -6.11 5.64
N SER A 60 -3.34 -6.00 5.61
CA SER A 60 -4.23 -6.67 6.57
C SER A 60 -4.49 -8.15 6.28
N THR A 61 -4.20 -8.66 5.07
CA THR A 61 -4.52 -10.07 4.75
C THR A 61 -3.35 -11.00 5.08
N VAL A 62 -3.64 -12.27 5.38
CA VAL A 62 -2.62 -13.28 5.68
C VAL A 62 -1.92 -13.78 4.41
N LYS A 63 -2.65 -13.74 3.27
CA LYS A 63 -2.23 -14.24 1.95
C LYS A 63 -1.84 -13.08 1.03
N PHE A 64 -0.63 -12.56 1.20
CA PHE A 64 -0.09 -11.54 0.30
C PHE A 64 1.40 -11.73 0.03
N SER A 65 1.82 -11.27 -1.14
CA SER A 65 3.22 -11.14 -1.55
C SER A 65 3.56 -9.67 -1.77
N ALA A 66 4.82 -9.30 -1.50
CA ALA A 66 5.26 -7.93 -1.59
C ALA A 66 6.69 -7.86 -2.12
N SER A 67 6.96 -6.93 -3.03
CA SER A 67 8.28 -6.63 -3.55
C SER A 67 8.49 -5.13 -3.68
N ILE A 68 9.75 -4.71 -3.58
CA ILE A 68 10.17 -3.33 -3.67
C ILE A 68 11.33 -3.27 -4.64
N ALA A 69 11.31 -2.33 -5.56
CA ALA A 69 12.37 -2.17 -6.53
C ALA A 69 12.72 -0.73 -6.82
N VAL A 70 14.01 -0.44 -7.00
CA VAL A 70 14.46 0.75 -7.72
C VAL A 70 14.24 0.51 -9.21
N ILE A 71 13.44 1.35 -9.86
CA ILE A 71 13.12 1.23 -11.29
C ILE A 71 13.80 2.28 -12.16
N SER A 72 14.27 3.37 -11.56
CA SER A 72 15.06 4.41 -12.25
C SER A 72 16.00 5.12 -11.27
N ALA A 73 17.31 5.00 -11.47
CA ALA A 73 18.34 5.71 -10.71
C ALA A 73 19.72 5.78 -11.41
N GLY A 74 19.74 5.76 -12.76
CA GLY A 74 20.98 5.67 -13.55
C GLY A 74 21.46 4.21 -13.76
N GLU A 75 22.24 3.98 -14.82
CA GLU A 75 22.60 2.63 -15.32
C GLU A 75 23.31 1.74 -14.29
N GLN A 76 24.10 2.33 -13.38
CA GLN A 76 24.85 1.60 -12.36
C GLN A 76 23.99 1.10 -11.18
N ALA A 77 22.77 1.63 -11.00
CA ALA A 77 21.90 1.29 -9.87
C ALA A 77 21.08 -0.01 -10.06
N TYR A 78 21.25 -0.70 -11.19
CA TYR A 78 20.39 -1.82 -11.57
C TYR A 78 20.80 -3.19 -10.99
N SER A 79 21.99 -3.32 -10.41
CA SER A 79 22.55 -4.60 -9.93
C SER A 79 21.92 -5.13 -8.63
N GLU A 80 21.50 -4.24 -7.71
CA GLU A 80 20.89 -4.59 -6.41
C GLU A 80 19.51 -3.94 -6.23
N ARG A 81 18.74 -3.88 -7.33
CA ARG A 81 17.56 -3.03 -7.40
C ARG A 81 16.28 -3.63 -6.83
N ILE A 82 16.22 -4.91 -6.46
CA ILE A 82 14.97 -5.58 -6.05
C ILE A 82 15.14 -6.21 -4.67
N ALA A 83 14.18 -5.96 -3.79
CA ALA A 83 14.04 -6.60 -2.49
C ALA A 83 12.67 -7.26 -2.39
N GLN A 84 12.64 -8.54 -2.01
CA GLN A 84 11.40 -9.17 -1.57
C GLN A 84 11.11 -8.73 -0.13
N ALA A 85 9.85 -8.40 0.14
CA ALA A 85 9.42 -8.05 1.49
C ALA A 85 8.81 -9.28 2.17
N GLY A 86 9.36 -9.64 3.33
CA GLY A 86 9.00 -10.82 4.09
C GLY A 86 8.37 -10.49 5.44
N CYS A 87 7.91 -11.52 6.17
CA CYS A 87 7.42 -11.34 7.53
C CYS A 87 8.48 -10.66 8.40
N ILE A 88 8.05 -9.71 9.22
CA ILE A 88 8.93 -9.03 10.17
C ILE A 88 9.35 -10.04 11.25
N LYS A 89 10.65 -10.25 11.39
CA LYS A 89 11.28 -11.13 12.40
C LYS A 89 12.26 -10.34 13.26
N GLY A 90 12.66 -10.89 14.40
CA GLY A 90 13.63 -10.28 15.29
C GLY A 90 13.02 -9.16 16.13
N ASP A 91 13.78 -8.08 16.36
CA ASP A 91 13.32 -6.95 17.13
C ASP A 91 12.14 -6.25 16.44
N LEU A 92 11.01 -6.16 17.15
CA LEU A 92 9.79 -5.52 16.67
C LEU A 92 9.77 -4.03 17.05
N SER A 93 10.61 -3.55 17.96
CA SER A 93 10.66 -2.14 18.34
C SER A 93 10.93 -1.22 17.15
N ARG A 94 11.64 -1.72 16.13
CA ARG A 94 11.94 -1.01 14.88
C ARG A 94 10.72 -0.59 14.05
N ILE A 95 9.53 -1.16 14.27
CA ILE A 95 8.31 -0.71 13.60
C ILE A 95 7.65 0.47 14.33
N LYS A 96 8.05 0.77 15.58
CA LYS A 96 7.45 1.86 16.37
C LYS A 96 7.48 3.22 15.67
N PRO A 97 8.57 3.66 15.00
CA PRO A 97 8.57 4.93 14.25
C PRO A 97 7.52 4.96 13.14
N TYR A 98 7.29 3.83 12.49
CA TYR A 98 6.23 3.68 11.49
C TYR A 98 4.85 3.78 12.15
N LEU A 99 4.62 3.07 13.26
CA LEU A 99 3.36 3.07 14.02
C LEU A 99 3.00 4.46 14.56
N GLN A 100 3.98 5.18 15.12
CA GLN A 100 3.82 6.57 15.57
C GLN A 100 3.43 7.48 14.41
N LYS A 101 3.98 7.25 13.21
CA LYS A 101 3.71 8.11 12.06
C LYS A 101 2.34 7.89 11.45
N ILE A 102 1.83 6.65 11.50
CA ILE A 102 0.42 6.36 11.24
C ILE A 102 -0.48 6.65 12.46
N GLY A 103 0.09 7.29 13.50
CA GLY A 103 -0.48 7.65 14.80
C GLY A 103 -1.39 6.63 15.42
N LEU A 104 -0.94 5.39 15.34
CA LEU A 104 -1.25 4.44 16.37
C LEU A 104 -0.69 5.03 17.68
N SER A 105 -1.49 5.05 18.74
CA SER A 105 -1.06 5.60 20.03
C SER A 105 -0.13 4.61 20.73
N GLU A 106 0.90 5.10 21.43
CA GLU A 106 1.96 4.25 22.01
C GLU A 106 1.43 3.20 23.00
N ASP A 107 0.36 3.52 23.72
CA ASP A 107 -0.35 2.61 24.62
C ASP A 107 -0.96 1.39 23.91
N GLN A 108 -1.20 1.47 22.61
CA GLN A 108 -1.76 0.37 21.81
C GLN A 108 -0.70 -0.66 21.37
N TYR A 109 0.59 -0.36 21.55
CA TYR A 109 1.71 -1.23 21.17
C TYR A 109 2.89 -1.20 22.14
N ASP A 110 2.62 -0.89 23.42
CA ASP A 110 3.67 -0.79 24.42
C ASP A 110 4.24 -2.17 24.79
N THR A 111 3.45 -3.24 24.64
CA THR A 111 3.91 -4.60 24.91
C THR A 111 4.42 -5.32 23.66
N ASN A 112 5.39 -6.22 23.86
CA ASN A 112 5.86 -7.14 22.81
C ASN A 112 4.73 -8.02 22.23
N LYS A 113 3.67 -8.29 23.00
CA LYS A 113 2.53 -9.08 22.55
C LYS A 113 1.71 -8.31 21.51
N GLU A 114 1.40 -7.04 21.78
CA GLU A 114 0.69 -6.16 20.86
C GLU A 114 1.51 -5.92 19.60
N LEU A 115 2.80 -5.58 19.75
CA LEU A 115 3.71 -5.43 18.61
C LEU A 115 3.76 -6.68 17.73
N LYS A 116 3.76 -7.87 18.33
CA LYS A 116 3.73 -9.13 17.57
C LYS A 116 2.41 -9.34 16.82
N SER A 117 1.29 -8.90 17.39
CA SER A 117 -0.01 -8.95 16.72
C SER A 117 -0.06 -7.99 15.53
N ILE A 118 0.39 -6.76 15.76
CA ILE A 118 0.45 -5.68 14.78
C ILE A 118 1.40 -6.07 13.63
N ALA A 119 2.62 -6.53 13.94
CA ALA A 119 3.65 -6.90 12.96
C ALA A 119 3.22 -7.99 11.96
N LYS A 120 2.22 -8.83 12.27
CA LYS A 120 1.66 -9.81 11.32
C LYS A 120 1.02 -9.15 10.10
N GLN A 121 0.52 -7.93 10.28
CA GLN A 121 -0.11 -7.10 9.26
C GLN A 121 0.91 -6.31 8.43
N PHE A 122 2.20 -6.64 8.52
CA PHE A 122 3.24 -5.93 7.78
C PHE A 122 4.21 -6.87 7.11
N ARG A 123 4.86 -6.39 6.05
CA ARG A 123 6.10 -6.98 5.52
C ARG A 123 7.20 -5.95 5.57
N ALA A 124 8.43 -6.43 5.72
CA ALA A 124 9.61 -5.59 5.65
C ALA A 124 10.53 -6.08 4.53
N GLY A 125 11.03 -5.14 3.74
CA GLY A 125 12.06 -5.38 2.73
C GLY A 125 13.12 -4.29 2.82
N LYS A 126 14.37 -4.66 2.63
CA LYS A 126 15.50 -3.72 2.66
C LYS A 126 15.97 -3.45 1.26
N LEU A 127 16.08 -2.18 0.92
CA LEU A 127 16.48 -1.75 -0.41
C LEU A 127 17.60 -0.73 -0.28
N LYS A 128 18.67 -0.95 -1.05
CA LYS A 128 19.75 0.01 -1.18
C LYS A 128 19.31 1.13 -2.12
N LEU A 129 19.24 2.35 -1.61
CA LEU A 129 18.88 3.54 -2.37
C LEU A 129 20.16 4.30 -2.74
N PRO A 130 20.43 4.52 -4.03
CA PRO A 130 21.55 5.36 -4.44
C PRO A 130 21.30 6.83 -4.10
N GLN A 131 22.36 7.62 -4.06
CA GLN A 131 22.27 9.08 -3.96
C GLN A 131 21.62 9.67 -5.21
N GLY A 132 20.80 10.71 -5.04
CA GLY A 132 20.15 11.46 -6.12
C GLY A 132 18.66 11.19 -6.23
N THR A 133 18.10 11.46 -7.42
CA THR A 133 16.67 11.25 -7.70
C THR A 133 16.42 9.79 -8.09
N VAL A 134 15.63 9.10 -7.28
CA VAL A 134 15.38 7.65 -7.39
C VAL A 134 13.88 7.41 -7.54
N THR A 135 13.48 6.59 -8.52
CA THR A 135 12.11 6.10 -8.61
C THR A 135 12.03 4.68 -8.09
N ILE A 136 11.10 4.46 -7.17
CA ILE A 136 10.89 3.22 -6.45
C ILE A 136 9.50 2.70 -6.80
N LYS A 137 9.39 1.40 -7.03
CA LYS A 137 8.14 0.66 -7.20
C LYS A 137 7.95 -0.29 -6.03
N VAL A 138 6.83 -0.17 -5.34
CA VAL A 138 6.32 -1.18 -4.40
C VAL A 138 5.21 -1.91 -5.13
N GLN A 139 5.28 -3.23 -5.20
CA GLN A 139 4.25 -4.07 -5.79
C GLN A 139 3.78 -5.10 -4.75
N LEU A 140 2.47 -5.17 -4.58
CA LEU A 140 1.79 -6.03 -3.63
C LEU A 140 0.74 -6.85 -4.38
N SER A 141 0.65 -8.14 -4.06
CA SER A 141 -0.41 -9.02 -4.58
C SER A 141 -1.14 -9.63 -3.39
N ALA A 142 -2.47 -9.58 -3.40
CA ALA A 142 -3.32 -9.99 -2.31
C ALA A 142 -4.44 -10.90 -2.77
N VAL A 143 -4.74 -11.91 -1.95
CA VAL A 143 -5.96 -12.71 -2.08
C VAL A 143 -7.10 -12.02 -1.31
N ILE A 144 -8.26 -11.95 -1.94
CA ILE A 144 -9.53 -11.44 -1.41
C ILE A 144 -10.45 -12.65 -1.24
N ASP A 145 -10.57 -13.12 -0.01
CA ASP A 145 -11.43 -14.26 0.31
C ASP A 145 -12.90 -13.84 0.23
N GLU A 146 -13.75 -14.77 -0.22
CA GLU A 146 -15.21 -14.60 -0.21
C GLU A 146 -15.73 -14.57 1.23
N ILE A 147 -16.62 -13.61 1.51
CA ILE A 147 -17.36 -13.47 2.75
C ILE A 147 -18.82 -13.80 2.43
N THR A 148 -19.40 -14.74 3.16
CA THR A 148 -20.83 -15.05 3.07
C THR A 148 -21.56 -14.28 4.17
N ASP A 149 -22.48 -13.41 3.77
CA ASP A 149 -23.34 -12.68 4.70
C ASP A 149 -24.40 -13.59 5.32
N GLU A 150 -25.09 -13.09 6.35
CA GLU A 150 -26.15 -13.83 7.06
C GLU A 150 -27.33 -14.23 6.15
N ASP A 151 -27.56 -13.49 5.06
CA ASP A 151 -28.57 -13.76 4.04
C ASP A 151 -28.10 -14.74 2.95
N GLY A 152 -26.87 -15.25 3.05
CA GLY A 152 -26.26 -16.15 2.09
C GLY A 152 -25.67 -15.44 0.86
N ALA A 153 -25.70 -14.10 0.80
CA ALA A 153 -25.07 -13.34 -0.27
C ALA A 153 -23.55 -13.43 -0.16
N ARG A 154 -22.89 -13.58 -1.31
CA ARG A 154 -21.42 -13.59 -1.42
C ARG A 154 -20.92 -12.18 -1.64
N ARG A 155 -19.99 -11.74 -0.82
CA ARG A 155 -19.31 -10.44 -0.92
C ARG A 155 -17.80 -10.60 -0.83
N TYR A 156 -17.11 -9.63 -1.37
CA TYR A 156 -15.65 -9.53 -1.31
C TYR A 156 -15.30 -8.20 -0.67
N SER A 157 -14.29 -8.20 0.21
CA SER A 157 -13.84 -6.98 0.87
C SER A 157 -12.33 -6.95 1.02
N PHE A 158 -11.71 -5.81 0.69
CA PHE A 158 -10.29 -5.61 0.87
C PHE A 158 -9.94 -4.14 1.10
N LYS A 159 -8.77 -3.92 1.71
CA LYS A 159 -8.21 -2.58 1.97
C LYS A 159 -7.06 -2.30 1.03
N ALA A 160 -7.21 -1.27 0.22
CA ALA A 160 -6.12 -0.67 -0.54
C ALA A 160 -5.42 0.38 0.34
N TYR A 161 -4.16 0.11 0.67
CA TYR A 161 -3.29 1.05 1.39
C TYR A 161 -2.45 1.83 0.38
N SER A 162 -2.22 3.12 0.65
CA SER A 162 -0.99 3.77 0.17
C SER A 162 0.14 3.30 1.09
N PRO A 163 1.09 2.47 0.63
CA PRO A 163 2.05 1.78 1.48
C PRO A 163 3.09 2.71 2.15
N LEU A 164 3.00 4.02 1.94
CA LEU A 164 4.00 4.99 2.38
C LEU A 164 3.35 6.14 3.15
N PRO A 165 2.66 5.85 4.28
CA PRO A 165 1.97 6.88 5.06
C PRO A 165 2.92 8.02 5.43
N ALA A 166 2.84 9.10 4.66
CA ALA A 166 3.44 10.40 4.77
C ALA A 166 4.85 10.40 5.38
N PHE A 167 5.74 9.53 4.91
CA PHE A 167 7.10 9.46 5.42
C PHE A 167 7.94 10.65 4.95
N ASN A 168 7.88 11.73 5.75
CA ASN A 168 8.72 12.93 5.71
C ASN A 168 8.71 13.69 4.37
N MET A 169 7.67 14.50 4.20
CA MET A 169 7.74 15.57 3.22
C MET A 169 8.52 16.75 3.78
N ALA A 170 9.84 16.62 3.85
CA ALA A 170 10.70 17.78 3.83
C ALA A 170 10.38 18.55 2.53
N GLY A 171 9.71 19.69 2.63
CA GLY A 171 9.38 20.54 1.47
C GLY A 171 7.91 20.60 1.01
N GLY A 172 6.94 20.06 1.77
CA GLY A 172 5.50 20.32 1.56
C GLY A 172 4.69 19.16 0.97
N ARG A 173 3.37 19.32 0.84
CA ARG A 173 2.46 18.21 0.48
C ARG A 173 2.52 17.81 -0.99
N VAL A 174 3.01 16.61 -1.28
CA VAL A 174 2.95 15.95 -2.59
C VAL A 174 1.64 15.18 -2.71
N PRO A 175 0.77 15.56 -3.65
CA PRO A 175 -0.49 14.87 -3.80
C PRO A 175 -0.30 13.40 -4.16
N LEU A 176 -1.01 12.51 -3.47
CA LEU A 176 -1.13 11.11 -3.86
C LEU A 176 -2.29 10.97 -4.84
N THR A 177 -2.05 10.26 -5.93
CA THR A 177 -3.12 9.80 -6.82
C THR A 177 -3.34 8.30 -6.61
N LEU A 178 -4.59 7.87 -6.40
CA LEU A 178 -4.97 6.45 -6.42
C LEU A 178 -5.92 6.19 -7.58
N THR A 179 -5.65 5.13 -8.33
CA THR A 179 -6.56 4.61 -9.35
C THR A 179 -6.89 3.16 -9.01
N ALA A 180 -8.17 2.87 -8.80
CA ALA A 180 -8.64 1.50 -8.64
C ALA A 180 -9.37 1.05 -9.90
N LEU A 181 -9.02 -0.14 -10.39
CA LEU A 181 -9.56 -0.77 -11.58
C LEU A 181 -10.17 -2.10 -11.15
N PHE A 182 -11.47 -2.25 -11.34
CA PHE A 182 -12.17 -3.51 -11.19
C PHE A 182 -12.39 -4.10 -12.57
N LYS A 183 -11.74 -5.21 -12.84
CA LYS A 183 -11.83 -5.84 -14.14
C LYS A 183 -13.16 -6.55 -14.34
N GLY A 184 -13.65 -6.46 -15.56
CA GLY A 184 -14.86 -7.14 -15.98
C GLY A 184 -14.92 -7.33 -17.50
N ASP A 185 -15.92 -8.08 -17.93
CA ASP A 185 -16.29 -8.29 -19.33
C ASP A 185 -17.82 -8.33 -19.48
N GLU A 186 -18.35 -8.60 -20.67
CA GLU A 186 -19.81 -8.71 -20.90
C GLU A 186 -20.57 -9.63 -19.92
N ILE A 187 -19.91 -10.65 -19.35
CA ILE A 187 -20.49 -11.71 -18.52
C ILE A 187 -20.19 -11.48 -17.03
N ILE A 188 -18.95 -11.10 -16.71
CA ILE A 188 -18.42 -10.95 -15.35
C ILE A 188 -18.26 -9.47 -15.06
N LYS A 189 -19.15 -8.90 -14.23
CA LYS A 189 -19.07 -7.49 -13.82
C LYS A 189 -19.29 -7.36 -12.32
N PRO A 190 -18.36 -6.73 -11.58
CA PRO A 190 -18.59 -6.44 -10.18
C PRO A 190 -19.75 -5.45 -10.05
N GLN A 191 -20.67 -5.76 -9.14
CA GLN A 191 -21.87 -5.00 -8.80
C GLN A 191 -21.78 -4.48 -7.37
N ASP A 192 -22.54 -3.42 -7.09
CA ASP A 192 -22.69 -2.81 -5.77
C ASP A 192 -21.35 -2.53 -5.08
N ILE A 193 -20.39 -2.01 -5.87
CA ILE A 193 -19.10 -1.58 -5.35
C ILE A 193 -19.34 -0.39 -4.43
N THR A 194 -19.14 -0.63 -3.14
CA THR A 194 -19.12 0.37 -2.09
C THR A 194 -17.69 0.57 -1.62
N TYR A 195 -17.39 1.76 -1.13
CA TYR A 195 -16.09 2.05 -0.58
C TYR A 195 -16.21 2.96 0.65
N ASN A 196 -15.27 2.78 1.56
CA ASN A 196 -15.10 3.63 2.73
C ASN A 196 -13.68 4.20 2.72
N ILE A 197 -13.57 5.52 2.90
CA ILE A 197 -12.28 6.22 2.84
C ILE A 197 -11.94 6.75 4.22
N THR A 198 -10.86 6.21 4.78
CA THR A 198 -10.30 6.70 6.03
C THR A 198 -8.87 7.16 5.83
N ASN A 199 -8.31 7.91 6.76
CA ASN A 199 -6.88 7.97 6.93
C ASN A 199 -6.41 6.64 7.59
N PRO A 200 -5.10 6.42 7.71
CA PRO A 200 -4.56 5.26 8.44
C PRO A 200 -4.98 5.16 9.91
N PHE A 201 -5.53 6.23 10.50
CA PHE A 201 -5.91 6.39 11.90
C PHE A 201 -7.41 6.10 12.12
N GLY A 202 -8.16 5.87 11.05
CA GLY A 202 -9.60 5.59 11.08
C GLY A 202 -10.51 6.81 10.96
N ASP A 203 -9.97 8.04 10.91
CA ASP A 203 -10.78 9.23 10.65
C ASP A 203 -11.14 9.32 9.16
N GLY A 204 -12.25 9.98 8.82
CA GLY A 204 -12.61 10.23 7.43
C GLY A 204 -11.54 11.04 6.68
N ALA A 205 -11.15 10.59 5.49
CA ALA A 205 -10.13 11.25 4.66
C ALA A 205 -10.72 11.70 3.30
N ASN A 206 -11.18 12.94 3.24
CA ASN A 206 -11.78 13.45 2.01
C ASN A 206 -10.72 13.71 0.92
N PRO A 207 -10.94 13.23 -0.31
CA PRO A 207 -10.08 13.53 -1.44
C PRO A 207 -10.20 15.00 -1.85
N VAL A 208 -9.14 15.55 -2.44
CA VAL A 208 -9.15 16.86 -3.11
C VAL A 208 -9.81 16.78 -4.48
N MET A 209 -9.76 15.60 -5.10
CA MET A 209 -10.45 15.31 -6.36
C MET A 209 -10.89 13.85 -6.36
N GLU A 210 -12.08 13.61 -6.88
CA GLU A 210 -12.69 12.29 -6.94
C GLU A 210 -13.47 12.15 -8.26
N LEU A 211 -13.24 11.04 -8.97
CA LEU A 211 -14.00 10.60 -10.14
C LEU A 211 -14.35 9.13 -9.92
N LEU A 212 -15.65 8.84 -9.82
CA LEU A 212 -16.14 7.55 -9.33
C LEU A 212 -16.81 6.76 -10.43
N ASN A 213 -16.71 5.42 -10.32
CA ASN A 213 -17.48 4.49 -11.13
C ASN A 213 -17.44 4.80 -12.63
N GLN A 214 -16.28 5.23 -13.12
CA GLN A 214 -16.10 5.55 -14.53
C GLN A 214 -15.91 4.24 -15.29
N GLN A 215 -16.69 4.03 -16.35
CA GLN A 215 -16.47 2.89 -17.24
C GLN A 215 -15.25 3.16 -18.14
N LEU A 216 -14.28 2.26 -18.12
CA LEU A 216 -13.13 2.27 -19.01
C LEU A 216 -13.15 0.99 -19.84
N GLY A 217 -13.86 1.04 -20.98
CA GLY A 217 -14.21 -0.19 -21.68
C GLY A 217 -15.19 -1.00 -20.82
N GLU A 218 -14.81 -2.24 -20.51
CA GLU A 218 -15.60 -3.16 -19.68
C GLU A 218 -15.26 -3.08 -18.19
N ASP A 219 -14.15 -2.41 -17.85
CA ASP A 219 -13.69 -2.25 -16.47
C ASP A 219 -14.39 -1.06 -15.77
N ILE A 220 -14.51 -1.16 -14.44
CA ILE A 220 -14.97 -0.05 -13.58
C ILE A 220 -13.76 0.59 -12.92
N THR A 221 -13.61 1.90 -13.12
CA THR A 221 -12.50 2.68 -12.58
C THR A 221 -12.94 3.69 -11.55
N PHE A 222 -12.08 3.87 -10.56
CA PHE A 222 -12.16 4.93 -9.58
C PHE A 222 -10.86 5.69 -9.55
N PHE A 223 -10.96 7.01 -9.41
CA PHE A 223 -9.81 7.89 -9.36
C PHE A 223 -9.97 8.88 -8.22
N TRP A 224 -8.90 9.03 -7.46
CA TRP A 224 -8.84 9.98 -6.37
C TRP A 224 -7.48 10.66 -6.28
N LYS A 225 -7.49 11.87 -5.74
CA LYS A 225 -6.29 12.64 -5.42
C LYS A 225 -6.38 13.17 -3.99
N TRP A 226 -5.38 12.89 -3.16
CA TRP A 226 -5.31 13.40 -1.78
C TRP A 226 -4.04 14.19 -1.52
N GLN A 227 -4.04 14.88 -0.38
CA GLN A 227 -2.87 15.53 0.21
C GLN A 227 -2.23 14.71 1.34
N THR A 228 -2.92 13.66 1.77
CA THR A 228 -2.56 12.73 2.83
C THR A 228 -2.85 11.32 2.35
N ASP A 229 -2.09 10.34 2.81
CA ASP A 229 -2.32 8.95 2.42
C ASP A 229 -3.67 8.45 2.93
N PRO A 230 -4.53 7.91 2.07
CA PRO A 230 -5.79 7.28 2.45
C PRO A 230 -5.62 5.77 2.67
N VAL A 231 -6.62 5.20 3.31
CA VAL A 231 -6.98 3.79 3.24
C VAL A 231 -8.34 3.75 2.56
N VAL A 232 -8.44 3.00 1.45
CA VAL A 232 -9.71 2.77 0.76
C VAL A 232 -10.11 1.33 0.98
N GLU A 233 -11.18 1.12 1.73
CA GLU A 233 -11.79 -0.19 1.90
C GLU A 233 -12.88 -0.36 0.86
N PHE A 234 -12.75 -1.37 0.01
CA PHE A 234 -13.75 -1.73 -0.99
C PHE A 234 -14.56 -2.92 -0.53
N THR A 235 -15.87 -2.88 -0.81
CA THR A 235 -16.78 -4.02 -0.65
C THR A 235 -17.64 -4.14 -1.90
N TYR A 236 -17.71 -5.32 -2.49
CA TYR A 236 -18.42 -5.55 -3.75
C TYR A 236 -18.96 -6.98 -3.87
N ARG A 237 -19.81 -7.23 -4.87
CA ARG A 237 -20.31 -8.56 -5.26
C ARG A 237 -20.34 -8.69 -6.79
N TYR A 238 -20.83 -9.81 -7.31
CA TYR A 238 -21.08 -10.03 -8.73
C TYR A 238 -22.57 -10.25 -8.99
#